data_AF-A0A353C2G7-F1
#
_entry.id   AF-A0A353C2G7-F1
#
_cell.length_a   1.000
_cell.length_b   1.000
_cell.length_c   1.000
_cell.angle_alpha   90.00
_cell.angle_beta   90.00
_cell.angle_gamma   90.00
#
_symmetry.space_group_name_H-M   'P 1'
#
loop_
_entity.id
_entity.type
_entity.pdbx_description
1 polymer ?
#
loop_
_entity_poly.entity_id
_entity_poly.type
_entity_poly.pdbx_seq_one_letter_code
_entity_poly.pdbx_strand_id
1 'polypeptide(L)'
;MRVLLCGEGPTDYGQRNYESEQWVDGPVQIFIRKIYDGEIEIESIEKKSVLGLTLGRQFQGRNLSGHGGKALKLAILAREKRKDVAACYVDADKSSGESGSDPVRCKRRFEEVYQEIQRGFEPMAGQVKGLAVVPLKMIESWLLSDEQAFVVTFHEAIPKNSTRLTHPELIWGTESDPQSNHPKCYLRRVLSQYGYEIEGNLELFCSLAENSRVEILRSKCSISFEKFYNDMQGIG
;
A
#
# COMPACT_ATOMS: atom_id res chain seq x y z
N MET A 1 5.92 12.14 14.89
CA MET A 1 4.89 12.35 13.84
C MET A 1 3.69 11.44 14.08
N ARG A 2 2.46 11.94 13.96
CA ARG A 2 1.22 11.19 14.15
C ARG A 2 0.48 11.04 12.83
N VAL A 3 0.20 9.81 12.44
CA VAL A 3 -0.39 9.47 11.14
C VAL A 3 -1.77 8.87 11.35
N LEU A 4 -2.76 9.32 10.57
CA LEU A 4 -4.02 8.59 10.37
C LEU A 4 -3.94 7.81 9.06
N LEU A 5 -4.03 6.48 9.12
CA LEU A 5 -3.90 5.60 7.96
C LEU A 5 -5.25 4.95 7.60
N CYS A 6 -5.59 4.93 6.32
CA CYS A 6 -6.73 4.16 5.80
C CYS A 6 -6.35 3.52 4.47
N GLY A 7 -6.64 2.23 4.31
CA GLY A 7 -6.47 1.50 3.05
C GLY A 7 -7.75 0.94 2.45
N GLU A 8 -7.61 -0.21 1.78
CA GLU A 8 -8.68 -0.88 1.03
C GLU A 8 -9.07 -2.24 1.61
N GLY A 9 -8.10 -3.03 2.06
CA GLY A 9 -8.29 -4.38 2.60
C GLY A 9 -7.78 -4.53 4.04
N PRO A 10 -7.72 -5.75 4.59
CA PRO A 10 -7.01 -6.00 5.84
C PRO A 10 -5.53 -6.37 5.63
N THR A 11 -5.15 -6.83 4.43
CA THR A 11 -3.80 -7.32 4.11
C THR A 11 -2.78 -6.23 3.78
N ASP A 12 -3.25 -4.99 3.59
CA ASP A 12 -2.49 -3.77 3.28
C ASP A 12 -2.24 -2.93 4.54
N TYR A 13 -3.30 -2.49 5.24
CA TYR A 13 -3.20 -1.59 6.40
C TYR A 13 -3.64 -2.24 7.73
N GLY A 14 -3.87 -3.55 7.71
CA GLY A 14 -4.23 -4.32 8.89
C GLY A 14 -5.72 -4.27 9.20
N GLN A 15 -6.08 -4.77 10.38
CA GLN A 15 -7.49 -4.90 10.79
C GLN A 15 -7.63 -4.80 12.29
N ARG A 16 -8.85 -4.50 12.76
CA ARG A 16 -9.19 -4.69 14.17
C ARG A 16 -9.25 -6.18 14.49
N ASN A 17 -8.53 -6.57 15.54
CA ASN A 17 -8.72 -7.86 16.17
C ASN A 17 -10.08 -7.86 16.88
N TYR A 18 -10.95 -8.82 16.52
CA TYR A 18 -12.32 -8.89 17.03
C TYR A 18 -12.42 -9.14 18.53
N GLU A 19 -11.41 -9.79 19.14
CA GLU A 19 -11.44 -10.17 20.55
C GLU A 19 -10.89 -9.06 21.45
N SER A 20 -9.80 -8.41 21.04
CA SER A 20 -9.13 -7.36 21.82
C SER A 20 -9.58 -5.95 21.47
N GLU A 21 -10.32 -5.77 20.38
CA GLU A 21 -10.65 -4.48 19.74
C GLU A 21 -9.41 -3.64 19.34
N GLN A 22 -8.20 -4.19 19.49
CA GLN A 22 -6.95 -3.53 19.12
C GLN A 22 -6.71 -3.63 17.62
N TRP A 23 -6.08 -2.61 17.06
CA TRP A 23 -5.66 -2.64 15.66
C TRP A 23 -4.39 -3.50 15.54
N VAL A 24 -4.43 -4.49 14.66
CA VAL A 24 -3.25 -5.24 14.22
C VAL A 24 -2.73 -4.59 12.96
N ASP A 25 -1.44 -4.28 12.95
CA ASP A 25 -0.81 -3.59 11.84
C ASP A 25 -0.78 -4.43 10.55
N GLY A 26 -0.74 -3.71 9.43
CA GLY A 26 -0.41 -4.26 8.13
C GLY A 26 0.98 -3.85 7.65
N PRO A 27 1.41 -4.40 6.50
CA PRO A 27 2.72 -4.12 5.90
C PRO A 27 2.95 -2.64 5.64
N VAL A 28 1.90 -1.85 5.35
CA VAL A 28 2.04 -0.41 5.10
C VAL A 28 2.60 0.34 6.32
N GLN A 29 2.10 0.03 7.53
CA GLN A 29 2.62 0.65 8.75
C GLN A 29 4.11 0.34 8.95
N ILE A 30 4.50 -0.91 8.68
CA ILE A 30 5.91 -1.32 8.76
C ILE A 30 6.75 -0.53 7.76
N PHE A 31 6.33 -0.42 6.50
CA PHE A 31 7.07 0.36 5.52
C PHE A 31 7.19 1.84 5.89
N ILE A 32 6.13 2.47 6.40
CA ILE A 32 6.18 3.85 6.90
C ILE A 32 7.25 3.97 8.01
N ARG A 33 7.25 3.06 9.00
CA ARG A 33 8.23 3.06 10.10
C ARG A 33 9.66 2.82 9.63
N LYS A 34 9.86 1.98 8.61
CA LYS A 34 11.19 1.71 8.05
C LYS A 34 11.77 2.88 7.27
N ILE A 35 10.93 3.74 6.73
CA ILE A 35 11.36 4.89 5.92
C ILE A 35 11.56 6.13 6.80
N TYR A 36 10.72 6.32 7.81
CA TYR A 36 10.79 7.50 8.67
C TYR A 36 11.80 7.32 9.81
N ASP A 37 12.85 8.14 9.81
CA ASP A 37 13.88 8.15 10.86
C ASP A 37 13.46 9.09 12.01
N GLY A 38 12.49 8.61 12.81
CA GLY A 38 11.99 9.37 13.96
C GLY A 38 10.82 8.69 14.66
N GLU A 39 10.37 9.27 15.78
CA GLU A 39 9.21 8.76 16.51
C GLU A 39 7.93 8.90 15.68
N ILE A 40 7.24 7.79 15.47
CA ILE A 40 6.00 7.76 14.69
C ILE A 40 4.90 6.97 15.39
N GLU A 41 3.74 7.58 15.49
CA GLU A 41 2.50 6.97 15.96
C GLU A 41 1.56 6.83 14.76
N ILE A 42 1.11 5.61 14.46
CA ILE A 42 0.17 5.35 13.36
C ILE A 42 -1.15 4.87 13.97
N GLU A 43 -2.22 5.62 13.73
CA GLU A 43 -3.58 5.19 14.01
C GLU A 43 -4.25 4.79 12.70
N SER A 44 -4.70 3.55 12.60
CA SER A 44 -5.46 3.09 11.46
C SER A 44 -6.96 3.26 11.68
N ILE A 45 -7.68 3.56 10.59
CA ILE A 45 -9.14 3.76 10.61
C ILE A 45 -9.81 2.97 9.50
N GLU A 46 -10.97 2.38 9.82
CA GLU A 46 -11.74 1.62 8.85
C GLU A 46 -12.20 2.49 7.66
N LYS A 47 -12.07 1.92 6.46
CA LYS A 47 -12.58 2.52 5.22
C LYS A 47 -14.04 2.97 5.34
N LYS A 48 -14.89 2.19 6.01
CA LYS A 48 -16.31 2.52 6.20
C LYS A 48 -16.50 3.81 7.00
N SER A 49 -15.70 4.03 8.04
CA SER A 49 -15.74 5.26 8.85
C SER A 49 -15.33 6.47 8.03
N VAL A 50 -14.30 6.35 7.20
CA VAL A 50 -13.85 7.42 6.30
C VAL A 50 -14.94 7.74 5.28
N LEU A 51 -15.49 6.73 4.60
CA LEU A 51 -16.51 6.94 3.57
C LEU A 51 -17.84 7.45 4.15
N GLY A 52 -18.17 7.10 5.39
CA GLY A 52 -19.36 7.56 6.10
C GLY A 52 -19.33 9.02 6.55
N LEU A 53 -18.18 9.69 6.51
CA LEU A 53 -18.08 11.11 6.89
C LEU A 53 -18.91 11.98 5.94
N THR A 54 -19.83 12.76 6.52
CA THR A 54 -20.58 13.81 5.82
C THR A 54 -19.72 15.05 5.67
N LEU A 55 -19.54 15.51 4.44
CA LEU A 55 -18.76 16.72 4.17
C LEU A 55 -19.54 17.98 4.57
N GLY A 56 -18.88 18.87 5.30
CA GLY A 56 -19.42 20.20 5.61
C GLY A 56 -19.59 21.06 4.35
N ARG A 57 -20.45 22.07 4.42
CA ARG A 57 -20.83 22.94 3.28
C ARG A 57 -19.63 23.53 2.51
N GLN A 58 -18.55 23.88 3.22
CA GLN A 58 -17.32 24.43 2.62
C GLN A 58 -16.57 23.48 1.67
N PHE A 59 -16.89 22.19 1.71
CA PHE A 59 -16.33 21.16 0.82
C PHE A 59 -17.35 20.64 -0.20
N GLN A 60 -18.61 21.06 -0.10
CA GLN A 60 -19.67 20.69 -1.05
C GLN A 60 -19.42 21.38 -2.40
N GLY A 61 -19.67 20.67 -3.50
CA GLY A 61 -19.45 21.19 -4.86
C GLY A 61 -18.02 21.03 -5.41
N ARG A 62 -17.10 20.42 -4.65
CA ARG A 62 -15.79 20.02 -5.18
C ARG A 62 -15.96 18.79 -6.08
N ASN A 63 -15.62 18.91 -7.36
CA ASN A 63 -15.59 17.80 -8.31
C ASN A 63 -14.32 16.97 -8.13
N LEU A 64 -14.27 16.17 -7.06
CA LEU A 64 -13.23 15.16 -6.85
C LEU A 64 -13.64 13.87 -7.57
N SER A 65 -12.77 13.35 -8.44
CA SER A 65 -12.94 12.06 -9.10
C SER A 65 -12.30 10.93 -8.29
N GLY A 66 -12.77 9.70 -8.53
CA GLY A 66 -12.19 8.46 -8.03
C GLY A 66 -11.83 8.52 -6.54
N HIS A 67 -10.54 8.38 -6.22
CA HIS A 67 -10.06 8.25 -4.84
C HIS A 67 -9.92 9.58 -4.08
N GLY A 68 -10.11 10.73 -4.75
CA GLY A 68 -9.98 12.04 -4.12
C GLY A 68 -11.00 12.30 -3.00
N GLY A 69 -12.23 11.78 -3.14
CA GLY A 69 -13.25 11.90 -2.10
C GLY A 69 -12.87 11.16 -0.81
N LYS A 70 -12.25 9.99 -0.92
CA LYS A 70 -11.72 9.22 0.24
C LYS A 70 -10.59 9.99 0.92
N ALA A 71 -9.64 10.51 0.13
CA ALA A 71 -8.49 11.26 0.62
C ALA A 71 -8.89 12.55 1.35
N LEU A 72 -9.85 13.32 0.81
CA LEU A 72 -10.37 14.52 1.50
C LEU A 72 -10.99 14.18 2.85
N LYS A 73 -11.88 13.17 2.89
CA LYS A 73 -12.54 12.75 4.13
C LYS A 73 -11.52 12.28 5.16
N LEU A 74 -10.50 11.53 4.73
CA LEU A 74 -9.42 11.08 5.60
C LEU A 74 -8.63 12.27 6.18
N ALA A 75 -8.29 13.27 5.37
CA ALA A 75 -7.57 14.46 5.84
C ALA A 75 -8.39 15.32 6.82
N ILE A 76 -9.71 15.40 6.63
CA ILE A 76 -10.62 16.04 7.60
C ILE A 76 -10.59 15.30 8.93
N LEU A 77 -10.72 13.97 8.91
CA LEU A 77 -10.66 13.14 10.11
C LEU A 77 -9.29 13.21 10.80
N ALA A 78 -8.20 13.23 10.03
CA ALA A 78 -6.85 13.38 10.56
C ALA A 78 -6.71 14.70 11.33
N ARG A 79 -7.20 15.81 10.77
CA ARG A 79 -7.22 17.10 11.46
C ARG A 79 -8.04 17.03 12.76
N GLU A 80 -9.24 16.47 12.72
CA GLU A 80 -10.12 16.34 13.89
C GLU A 80 -9.49 15.49 15.00
N LYS A 81 -8.78 14.44 14.62
CA LYS A 81 -7.99 13.58 15.52
C LYS A 81 -6.62 14.16 15.86
N ARG A 82 -6.33 15.40 15.45
CA ARG A 82 -5.06 16.10 15.68
C ARG A 82 -3.83 15.30 15.21
N LYS A 83 -3.95 14.64 14.06
CA LYS A 83 -2.86 13.93 13.40
C LYS A 83 -2.15 14.89 12.44
N ASP A 84 -0.86 14.67 12.26
CA ASP A 84 0.01 15.52 11.43
C ASP A 84 -0.10 15.12 9.95
N VAL A 85 -0.37 13.82 9.70
CA VAL A 85 -0.41 13.22 8.36
C VAL A 85 -1.70 12.41 8.16
N ALA A 86 -2.28 12.50 6.97
CA ALA A 86 -3.30 11.58 6.48
C ALA A 86 -2.69 10.68 5.40
N ALA A 87 -2.56 9.39 5.69
CA ALA A 87 -2.01 8.38 4.78
C ALA A 87 -3.14 7.59 4.11
N CYS A 88 -3.31 7.77 2.80
CA CYS A 88 -4.36 7.12 2.02
C CYS A 88 -3.75 6.02 1.15
N TYR A 89 -4.05 4.77 1.49
CA TYR A 89 -3.66 3.61 0.70
C TYR A 89 -4.71 3.28 -0.37
N VAL A 90 -4.27 3.06 -1.61
CA VAL A 90 -5.10 2.62 -2.74
C VAL A 90 -4.26 1.77 -3.70
N ASP A 91 -4.81 0.65 -4.16
CA ASP A 91 -4.20 -0.17 -5.20
C ASP A 91 -4.34 0.49 -6.59
N ALA A 92 -3.23 0.65 -7.31
CA ALA A 92 -3.26 1.09 -8.72
C ALA A 92 -3.39 -0.11 -9.66
N ASP A 93 -4.54 -0.77 -9.58
CA ASP A 93 -4.92 -1.87 -10.46
C ASP A 93 -5.15 -1.43 -11.90
N LYS A 94 -5.10 -2.39 -12.84
CA LYS A 94 -5.35 -2.10 -14.26
C LYS A 94 -6.76 -1.57 -14.50
N SER A 95 -6.90 -0.70 -15.49
CA SER A 95 -8.19 -0.44 -16.12
C SER A 95 -8.65 -1.67 -16.92
N SER A 96 -9.96 -1.90 -16.97
CA SER A 96 -10.55 -2.99 -17.75
C SER A 96 -10.10 -2.93 -19.22
N GLY A 97 -9.58 -4.04 -19.74
CA GLY A 97 -9.19 -4.18 -21.15
C GLY A 97 -7.74 -3.77 -21.49
N GLU A 98 -6.93 -3.31 -20.53
CA GLU A 98 -5.52 -2.97 -20.79
C GLU A 98 -4.54 -4.12 -20.48
N SER A 99 -3.42 -4.15 -21.21
CA SER A 99 -2.27 -5.02 -20.90
C SER A 99 -1.67 -4.61 -19.56
N GLY A 100 -1.76 -5.49 -18.57
CA GLY A 100 -1.35 -5.19 -17.20
C GLY A 100 0.16 -5.12 -16.97
N SER A 101 0.98 -5.37 -18.00
CA SER A 101 2.45 -5.44 -17.90
C SER A 101 3.19 -4.40 -18.74
N ASP A 102 2.48 -3.55 -19.49
CA ASP A 102 3.10 -2.45 -20.23
C ASP A 102 3.58 -1.34 -19.26
N PRO A 103 4.89 -1.02 -19.22
CA PRO A 103 5.43 -0.06 -18.25
C PRO A 103 4.82 1.35 -18.37
N VAL A 104 4.58 1.81 -19.59
CA VAL A 104 4.06 3.17 -19.86
C VAL A 104 2.63 3.27 -19.36
N ARG A 105 1.79 2.26 -19.65
CA ARG A 105 0.40 2.22 -19.18
C ARG A 105 0.32 2.05 -17.66
N CYS A 106 1.16 1.20 -17.10
CA CYS A 106 1.23 1.00 -15.65
C CYS A 106 1.61 2.30 -14.93
N LYS A 107 2.62 3.01 -15.43
CA LYS A 107 3.02 4.31 -14.90
C LYS A 107 1.90 5.34 -15.00
N ARG A 108 1.23 5.44 -16.15
CA ARG A 108 0.07 6.34 -16.32
C ARG A 108 -1.03 6.02 -15.31
N ARG A 109 -1.35 4.74 -15.12
CA ARG A 109 -2.38 4.32 -14.16
C ARG A 109 -2.01 4.67 -12.72
N PHE A 110 -0.74 4.45 -12.34
CA PHE A 110 -0.23 4.89 -11.04
C PHE A 110 -0.38 6.41 -10.88
N GLU A 111 0.03 7.19 -11.88
CA GLU A 111 -0.06 8.66 -11.86
C GLU A 111 -1.51 9.14 -11.73
N GLU A 112 -2.46 8.53 -12.43
CA GLU A 112 -3.89 8.83 -12.32
C GLU A 112 -4.38 8.67 -10.87
N VAL A 113 -4.19 7.49 -10.27
CA VAL A 113 -4.62 7.18 -8.89
C VAL A 113 -3.92 8.11 -7.89
N TYR A 114 -2.61 8.29 -8.05
CA TYR A 114 -1.83 9.19 -7.21
C TYR A 114 -2.37 10.62 -7.26
N GLN A 115 -2.63 11.16 -8.45
CA GLN A 115 -3.14 12.52 -8.62
C GLN A 115 -4.57 12.69 -8.09
N GLU A 116 -5.43 11.68 -8.20
CA GLU A 116 -6.75 11.70 -7.55
C GLU A 116 -6.65 11.88 -6.04
N ILE A 117 -5.77 11.11 -5.39
CA ILE A 117 -5.53 11.20 -3.95
C ILE A 117 -4.96 12.57 -3.57
N GLN A 118 -3.94 13.06 -4.30
CA GLN A 118 -3.32 14.35 -4.04
C GLN A 118 -4.32 15.50 -4.13
N ARG A 119 -5.17 15.53 -5.17
CA ARG A 119 -6.26 16.52 -5.29
C ARG A 119 -7.26 16.46 -4.15
N GLY A 120 -7.47 15.27 -3.59
CA GLY A 120 -8.29 15.10 -2.39
C GLY A 120 -7.65 15.73 -1.14
N PHE A 121 -6.32 15.79 -1.05
CA PHE A 121 -5.60 16.39 0.07
C PHE A 121 -5.42 17.91 -0.05
N GLU A 122 -5.36 18.46 -1.26
CA GLU A 122 -5.23 19.92 -1.52
C GLU A 122 -6.11 20.82 -0.64
N PRO A 123 -7.41 20.53 -0.38
CA PRO A 123 -8.27 21.38 0.44
C PRO A 123 -7.81 21.51 1.89
N MET A 124 -7.00 20.57 2.36
CA MET A 124 -6.49 20.47 3.73
C MET A 124 -5.00 20.83 3.80
N ALA A 125 -4.40 21.29 2.70
CA ALA A 125 -3.01 21.72 2.66
C ALA A 125 -2.75 22.81 3.72
N GLY A 126 -1.64 22.66 4.45
CA GLY A 126 -1.27 23.53 5.57
C GLY A 126 -1.93 23.19 6.92
N GLN A 127 -2.95 22.33 6.94
CA GLN A 127 -3.56 21.82 8.18
C GLN A 127 -3.11 20.38 8.46
N VAL A 128 -3.05 19.53 7.43
CA VAL A 128 -2.60 18.13 7.50
C VAL A 128 -1.77 17.83 6.26
N LYS A 129 -0.65 17.14 6.42
CA LYS A 129 0.13 16.66 5.28
C LYS A 129 -0.55 15.42 4.68
N GLY A 130 -0.68 15.37 3.35
CA GLY A 130 -1.23 14.22 2.64
C GLY A 130 -0.14 13.25 2.21
N LEU A 131 -0.28 11.97 2.52
CA LEU A 131 0.59 10.89 2.05
C LEU A 131 -0.23 9.92 1.19
N ALA A 132 0.07 9.83 -0.09
CA ALA A 132 -0.53 8.83 -0.97
C ALA A 132 0.34 7.57 -0.93
N VAL A 133 -0.25 6.44 -0.54
CA VAL A 133 0.41 5.13 -0.54
C VAL A 133 -0.21 4.31 -1.66
N VAL A 134 0.44 4.25 -2.82
CA VAL A 134 -0.16 3.67 -4.03
C VAL A 134 0.74 2.57 -4.56
N PRO A 135 0.61 1.31 -4.10
CA PRO A 135 1.27 0.20 -4.77
C PRO A 135 0.74 0.07 -6.19
N LEU A 136 1.65 -0.03 -7.16
CA LEU A 136 1.24 -0.37 -8.51
C LEU A 136 0.80 -1.84 -8.51
N LYS A 137 -0.41 -2.07 -9.01
CA LYS A 137 -1.19 -3.31 -8.84
C LYS A 137 -1.67 -3.52 -7.42
N MET A 138 -0.78 -3.88 -6.51
CA MET A 138 -1.12 -4.26 -5.14
C MET A 138 0.13 -4.43 -4.28
N ILE A 139 -0.06 -4.48 -2.96
CA ILE A 139 1.02 -4.61 -1.97
C ILE A 139 1.90 -5.84 -2.19
N GLU A 140 1.35 -6.93 -2.74
CA GLU A 140 2.11 -8.14 -3.08
C GLU A 140 3.27 -7.84 -4.02
N SER A 141 3.14 -6.85 -4.91
CA SER A 141 4.23 -6.42 -5.79
C SER A 141 5.41 -5.87 -4.98
N TRP A 142 5.15 -5.11 -3.91
CA TRP A 142 6.20 -4.61 -3.02
C TRP A 142 6.83 -5.76 -2.23
N LEU A 143 6.02 -6.68 -1.69
CA LEU A 143 6.51 -7.82 -0.92
C LEU A 143 7.34 -8.80 -1.75
N LEU A 144 7.01 -8.96 -3.04
CA LEU A 144 7.78 -9.79 -3.99
C LEU A 144 9.13 -9.19 -4.40
N SER A 145 9.45 -7.97 -3.96
CA SER A 145 10.65 -7.27 -4.43
C SER A 145 11.93 -7.84 -3.83
N ASP A 146 11.94 -8.22 -2.56
CA ASP A 146 13.16 -8.66 -1.90
C ASP A 146 13.15 -10.17 -1.63
N GLU A 147 13.83 -10.95 -2.49
CA GLU A 147 13.91 -12.41 -2.31
C GLU A 147 14.59 -12.78 -0.98
N GLN A 148 15.49 -11.94 -0.47
CA GLN A 148 16.17 -12.19 0.80
C GLN A 148 15.21 -12.03 1.98
N ALA A 149 14.13 -11.25 1.85
CA ALA A 149 13.12 -11.14 2.89
C ALA A 149 12.46 -12.50 3.16
N PHE A 150 12.21 -13.29 2.12
CA PHE A 150 11.67 -14.65 2.24
C PHE A 150 12.66 -15.57 2.97
N VAL A 151 13.95 -15.50 2.63
CA VAL A 151 15.00 -16.29 3.29
C VAL A 151 15.07 -16.00 4.78
N VAL A 152 14.99 -14.73 5.16
CA VAL A 152 15.04 -14.32 6.58
C VAL A 152 13.75 -14.72 7.29
N THR A 153 12.58 -14.50 6.68
CA THR A 153 11.27 -14.85 7.27
C THR A 153 11.12 -16.35 7.50
N PHE A 154 11.60 -17.19 6.58
CA PHE A 154 11.42 -18.65 6.66
C PHE A 154 12.63 -19.41 7.20
N HIS A 155 13.77 -18.73 7.36
CA HIS A 155 15.05 -19.37 7.69
C HIS A 155 15.45 -20.47 6.70
N GLU A 156 15.05 -20.34 5.44
CA GLU A 156 15.29 -21.29 4.36
C GLU A 156 16.01 -20.64 3.17
N ALA A 157 16.80 -21.42 2.43
CA ALA A 157 17.46 -20.92 1.24
C ALA A 157 16.46 -20.59 0.12
N ILE A 158 16.83 -19.68 -0.77
CA ILE A 158 16.02 -19.35 -1.96
C ILE A 158 15.75 -20.63 -2.77
N PRO A 159 14.48 -20.98 -3.04
CA PRO A 159 14.13 -22.14 -3.84
C PRO A 159 14.81 -22.10 -5.21
N LYS A 160 15.35 -23.25 -5.65
CA LYS A 160 16.08 -23.37 -6.93
C LYS A 160 15.27 -22.95 -8.16
N ASN A 161 13.94 -23.02 -8.07
CA ASN A 161 13.03 -22.67 -9.16
C ASN A 161 12.41 -21.27 -9.00
N SER A 162 12.88 -20.46 -8.05
CA SER A 162 12.39 -19.08 -7.91
C SER A 162 12.94 -18.23 -9.06
N THR A 163 12.08 -17.77 -9.96
CA THR A 163 12.45 -16.77 -10.95
C THR A 163 12.63 -15.43 -10.25
N ARG A 164 13.85 -14.88 -10.32
CA ARG A 164 14.14 -13.54 -9.80
C ARG A 164 13.31 -12.50 -10.54
N LEU A 165 12.45 -11.77 -9.83
CA LEU A 165 11.66 -10.69 -10.43
C LEU A 165 12.50 -9.41 -10.45
N THR A 166 12.68 -8.85 -11.65
CA THR A 166 13.36 -7.56 -11.85
C THR A 166 12.39 -6.39 -11.74
N HIS A 167 11.14 -6.57 -12.15
CA HIS A 167 10.07 -5.56 -12.08
C HIS A 167 8.77 -6.17 -11.53
N PRO A 168 8.69 -6.42 -10.20
CA PRO A 168 7.51 -7.01 -9.57
C PRO A 168 6.22 -6.22 -9.85
N GLU A 169 6.30 -4.89 -9.89
CA GLU A 169 5.14 -4.02 -10.14
C GLU A 169 4.60 -4.07 -11.60
N LEU A 170 5.27 -4.79 -12.50
CA LEU A 170 4.86 -4.98 -13.89
C LEU A 170 4.33 -6.39 -14.17
N ILE A 171 4.34 -7.30 -13.19
CA ILE A 171 3.75 -8.63 -13.39
C ILE A 171 2.22 -8.50 -13.44
N TRP A 172 1.60 -9.24 -14.35
CA TRP A 172 0.16 -9.32 -14.42
C TRP A 172 -0.30 -10.66 -14.98
N GLY A 173 -1.54 -11.03 -14.69
CA GLY A 173 -2.14 -12.26 -15.16
C GLY A 173 -3.61 -12.36 -14.81
N THR A 174 -4.15 -13.56 -14.95
CA THR A 174 -5.53 -13.91 -14.60
C THR A 174 -5.58 -14.38 -13.15
N GLU A 175 -6.28 -13.65 -12.27
CA GLU A 175 -6.34 -13.98 -10.83
C GLU A 175 -6.91 -15.38 -10.55
N SER A 176 -7.85 -15.86 -11.38
CA SER A 176 -8.44 -17.20 -11.25
C SER A 176 -7.55 -18.34 -11.75
N ASP A 177 -6.42 -18.02 -12.40
CA ASP A 177 -5.44 -19.01 -12.84
C ASP A 177 -4.25 -19.01 -11.85
N PRO A 178 -4.09 -20.08 -11.03
CA PRO A 178 -3.01 -20.18 -10.06
C PRO A 178 -1.60 -20.16 -10.66
N GLN A 179 -1.45 -20.44 -11.96
CA GLN A 179 -0.18 -20.43 -12.68
C GLN A 179 0.12 -19.08 -13.35
N SER A 180 -0.82 -18.13 -13.32
CA SER A 180 -0.64 -16.83 -13.97
C SER A 180 0.35 -15.93 -13.22
N ASN A 181 0.85 -14.89 -13.89
CA ASN A 181 1.69 -13.87 -13.26
C ASN A 181 0.88 -12.77 -12.56
N HIS A 182 -0.37 -13.03 -12.18
CA HIS A 182 -1.09 -12.13 -11.28
C HIS A 182 -0.35 -12.06 -9.93
N PRO A 183 -0.15 -10.88 -9.30
CA PRO A 183 0.72 -10.77 -8.12
C PRO A 183 0.33 -11.71 -6.96
N LYS A 184 -0.97 -11.84 -6.65
CA LYS A 184 -1.45 -12.83 -5.66
C LYS A 184 -1.09 -14.27 -6.01
N CYS A 185 -1.27 -14.67 -7.28
CA CYS A 185 -0.94 -16.02 -7.74
C CYS A 185 0.56 -16.27 -7.67
N TYR A 186 1.36 -15.28 -8.06
CA TYR A 186 2.80 -15.36 -8.01
C TYR A 186 3.31 -15.50 -6.57
N LEU A 187 2.85 -14.63 -5.67
CA LEU A 187 3.20 -14.72 -4.25
C LEU A 187 2.78 -16.07 -3.66
N ARG A 188 1.61 -16.60 -4.03
CA ARG A 188 1.15 -17.92 -3.58
C ARG A 188 2.12 -19.03 -4.01
N ARG A 189 2.58 -18.99 -5.27
CA ARG A 189 3.56 -19.97 -5.78
C ARG A 189 4.94 -19.83 -5.14
N VAL A 190 5.35 -18.62 -4.76
CA VAL A 190 6.60 -18.42 -4.01
C VAL A 190 6.46 -19.03 -2.62
N LEU A 191 5.38 -18.71 -1.91
CA LEU A 191 5.14 -19.20 -0.56
C LEU A 191 4.98 -20.72 -0.49
N SER A 192 4.32 -21.33 -1.49
CA SER A 192 4.17 -22.79 -1.54
C SER A 192 5.51 -23.53 -1.67
N GLN A 193 6.56 -22.87 -2.20
CA GLN A 193 7.90 -23.45 -2.27
C GLN A 193 8.59 -23.51 -0.89
N TYR A 194 8.15 -22.70 0.06
CA TYR A 194 8.56 -22.72 1.47
C TYR A 194 7.58 -23.53 2.35
N GLY A 195 6.55 -24.17 1.75
CA GLY A 195 5.53 -24.91 2.49
C GLY A 195 4.46 -24.05 3.16
N TYR A 196 4.32 -22.78 2.77
CA TYR A 196 3.32 -21.85 3.31
C TYR A 196 2.18 -21.55 2.32
N GLU A 197 1.00 -21.29 2.85
CA GLU A 197 -0.17 -20.82 2.08
C GLU A 197 -0.48 -19.35 2.40
N ILE A 198 -1.03 -18.62 1.42
CA ILE A 198 -1.33 -17.18 1.54
C ILE A 198 -2.53 -16.88 2.42
N GLU A 199 -3.52 -17.79 2.47
CA GLU A 199 -4.90 -17.40 2.78
C GLU A 199 -5.01 -16.66 4.13
N GLY A 200 -5.25 -15.35 4.04
CA GLY A 200 -5.56 -14.48 5.17
C GLY A 200 -4.40 -14.17 6.13
N ASN A 201 -3.14 -14.51 5.81
CA ASN A 201 -2.06 -14.38 6.79
C ASN A 201 -1.41 -12.98 6.80
N LEU A 202 -2.10 -12.03 7.44
CA LEU A 202 -1.59 -10.67 7.70
C LEU A 202 -0.22 -10.67 8.39
N GLU A 203 0.00 -11.59 9.35
CA GLU A 203 1.27 -11.72 10.07
C GLU A 203 2.42 -12.07 9.12
N LEU A 204 2.16 -12.91 8.12
CA LEU A 204 3.15 -13.23 7.10
C LEU A 204 3.48 -12.01 6.22
N PHE A 205 2.48 -11.23 5.81
CA PHE A 205 2.71 -9.99 5.05
C PHE A 205 3.55 -9.00 5.85
N CYS A 206 3.26 -8.87 7.15
CA CYS A 206 4.03 -8.06 8.08
C CYS A 206 5.47 -8.57 8.22
N SER A 207 5.68 -9.87 8.43
CA SER A 207 7.01 -10.47 8.55
C SER A 207 7.86 -10.25 7.29
N LEU A 208 7.26 -10.39 6.11
CA LEU A 208 7.93 -10.07 4.85
C LEU A 208 8.27 -8.59 4.76
N ALA A 209 7.37 -7.67 5.11
CA ALA A 209 7.65 -6.24 5.12
C ALA A 209 8.77 -5.86 6.11
N GLU A 210 8.78 -6.46 7.30
CA GLU A 210 9.81 -6.27 8.32
C GLU A 210 11.20 -6.70 7.83
N ASN A 211 11.27 -7.81 7.10
CA ASN A 211 12.52 -8.33 6.58
C ASN A 211 12.92 -7.75 5.20
N SER A 212 12.02 -7.02 4.53
CA SER A 212 12.31 -6.45 3.21
C SER A 212 13.18 -5.21 3.30
N ARG A 213 14.21 -5.13 2.44
CA ARG A 213 15.16 -4.01 2.44
C ARG A 213 14.68 -2.84 1.58
N VAL A 214 14.54 -1.66 2.18
CA VAL A 214 13.97 -0.45 1.54
C VAL A 214 14.65 -0.12 0.21
N GLU A 215 15.98 -0.21 0.14
CA GLU A 215 16.74 0.05 -1.08
C GLU A 215 16.41 -0.92 -2.23
N ILE A 216 16.07 -2.17 -1.91
CA ILE A 216 15.68 -3.17 -2.92
C ILE A 216 14.29 -2.83 -3.45
N LEU A 217 13.31 -2.53 -2.59
CA LEU A 217 11.98 -2.12 -3.02
C LEU A 217 12.05 -0.87 -3.91
N ARG A 218 12.84 0.13 -3.51
CA ARG A 218 13.08 1.35 -4.31
C ARG A 218 13.58 1.05 -5.72
N SER A 219 14.56 0.15 -5.83
CA SER A 219 15.16 -0.21 -7.11
C SER A 219 14.23 -1.03 -8.03
N LYS A 220 13.45 -1.96 -7.47
CA LYS A 220 12.62 -2.91 -8.23
C LYS A 220 11.18 -2.43 -8.45
N CYS A 221 10.66 -1.63 -7.53
CA CYS A 221 9.37 -0.95 -7.61
C CYS A 221 9.55 0.56 -7.80
N SER A 222 10.29 0.90 -8.87
CA SER A 222 10.72 2.26 -9.21
C SER A 222 9.59 3.23 -9.57
N ILE A 223 8.40 2.73 -9.92
CA ILE A 223 7.23 3.57 -10.21
C ILE A 223 6.53 3.92 -8.90
N SER A 224 6.16 2.89 -8.12
CA SER A 224 5.26 3.07 -6.98
C SER A 224 5.97 3.25 -5.65
N PHE A 225 6.88 2.34 -5.28
CA PHE A 225 7.54 2.38 -3.98
C PHE A 225 8.55 3.52 -3.89
N GLU A 226 9.32 3.78 -4.95
CA GLU A 226 10.26 4.92 -4.96
C GLU A 226 9.53 6.25 -4.76
N LYS A 227 8.35 6.42 -5.36
CA LYS A 227 7.54 7.62 -5.17
C LYS A 227 7.05 7.73 -3.73
N PHE A 228 6.51 6.64 -3.17
CA PHE A 228 6.10 6.57 -1.77
C PHE A 228 7.26 6.90 -0.80
N TYR A 229 8.46 6.34 -1.04
CA TYR A 229 9.66 6.64 -0.26
C TYR A 229 9.99 8.14 -0.27
N ASN A 230 10.02 8.75 -1.46
CA ASN A 230 10.35 10.17 -1.61
C ASN A 230 9.30 11.08 -0.94
N ASP A 231 8.02 10.73 -1.05
CA ASP A 231 6.95 11.49 -0.38
C ASP A 231 7.03 11.36 1.15
N MET A 232 7.30 10.16 1.66
CA MET A 232 7.47 9.93 3.10
C MET A 232 8.66 10.71 3.66
N GLN A 233 9.79 10.74 2.94
CA GLN A 233 10.96 11.55 3.29
C GLN A 233 10.66 13.06 3.25
N GLY A 234 9.86 13.53 2.29
CA GLY A 234 9.46 14.94 2.20
C GLY A 234 8.42 15.39 3.24
N ILE A 235 7.74 14.44 3.89
CA ILE A 235 6.81 14.70 4.99
C ILE A 235 7.53 14.82 6.33
N GLY A 236 8.70 14.18 6.47
CA GLY A 236 9.52 14.20 7.66
C GLY A 236 10.10 15.56 8.03
#